data_AF-A0A349PWZ7-F1
#
_entry.id   AF-A0A349PWZ7-F1
#
_cell.length_a   1.000
_cell.length_b   1.000
_cell.length_c   1.000
_cell.angle_alpha   90.00
_cell.angle_beta   90.00
_cell.angle_gamma   90.00
#
_symmetry.space_group_name_H-M   'P 1'
#
loop_
_entity.id
_entity.type
_entity.pdbx_description
1 polymer ?
#
loop_
_entity_poly.entity_id
_entity_poly.type
_entity_poly.pdbx_seq_one_letter_code
_entity_poly.pdbx_strand_id
1 'polypeptide(L)'
;MSNKTRLDLLLVERGLEQTRQRAQAMIMSGLVFVDGQRVDKAGTAVPNDAQIEVRGNTLRYVSRGGLKLEKAMTTFGLKLDGCICADIGASTGGFTD
;
A
#
# COMPACT_ATOMS: atom_id res chain seq x y z
N MET A 1 -25.91 -17.78 -4.03
CA MET A 1 -25.68 -16.78 -2.98
C MET A 1 -24.47 -15.96 -3.41
N SER A 2 -24.57 -14.63 -3.48
CA SER A 2 -23.40 -13.79 -3.77
C SER A 2 -22.44 -13.94 -2.60
N ASN A 3 -21.35 -14.67 -2.82
CA ASN A 3 -20.30 -14.82 -1.83
C ASN A 3 -19.61 -13.45 -1.70
N LYS A 4 -19.55 -12.92 -0.47
CA LYS A 4 -18.94 -11.62 -0.19
C LYS A 4 -17.69 -11.83 0.64
N THR A 5 -16.58 -11.25 0.18
CA THR A 5 -15.30 -11.26 0.88
C THR A 5 -14.96 -9.83 1.29
N ARG A 6 -14.14 -9.68 2.35
CA ARG A 6 -13.61 -8.37 2.73
C ARG A 6 -12.70 -7.82 1.63
N LEU A 7 -12.84 -6.53 1.33
CA LEU A 7 -12.09 -5.88 0.25
C LEU A 7 -10.56 -6.02 0.40
N ASP A 8 -10.01 -5.90 1.61
CA ASP A 8 -8.58 -6.07 1.87
C ASP A 8 -8.05 -7.47 1.53
N LEU A 9 -8.85 -8.51 1.75
CA LEU A 9 -8.52 -9.88 1.37
C LEU A 9 -8.73 -10.12 -0.12
N LEU A 10 -9.84 -9.62 -0.67
CA LEU A 10 -10.20 -9.82 -2.06
C LEU A 10 -9.18 -9.18 -3.02
N LEU A 11 -8.59 -8.03 -2.65
CA LEU A 11 -7.49 -7.42 -3.41
C LEU A 11 -6.27 -8.34 -3.50
N VAL A 12 -5.92 -9.03 -2.41
CA VAL A 12 -4.78 -9.96 -2.38
C VAL A 12 -5.11 -11.25 -3.12
N GLU A 13 -6.30 -11.82 -2.89
CA GLU A 13 -6.76 -13.05 -3.55
C GLU A 13 -6.83 -12.89 -5.08
N ARG A 14 -7.19 -11.70 -5.58
CA ARG A 14 -7.21 -11.37 -7.01
C ARG A 14 -5.86 -10.90 -7.56
N GLY A 15 -4.80 -10.86 -6.74
CA GLY A 15 -3.47 -10.41 -7.15
C GLY A 15 -3.37 -8.92 -7.49
N LEU A 16 -4.34 -8.11 -7.07
CA LEU A 16 -4.34 -6.65 -7.25
C LEU A 16 -3.39 -5.95 -6.27
N GLU A 17 -3.08 -6.60 -5.15
CA GLU A 17 -2.04 -6.18 -4.20
C GLU A 17 -1.28 -7.39 -3.64
N GLN A 18 -0.03 -7.17 -3.22
CA GLN A 18 0.87 -8.25 -2.81
C GLN A 18 0.60 -8.76 -1.39
N THR A 19 0.20 -7.86 -0.49
CA THR A 19 -0.03 -8.20 0.91
C THR A 19 -1.27 -7.50 1.44
N ARG A 20 -1.86 -8.08 2.48
CA ARG A 20 -3.05 -7.52 3.13
C ARG A 20 -2.78 -6.11 3.68
N GLN A 21 -1.58 -5.85 4.22
CA GLN A 21 -1.22 -4.53 4.72
C GLN A 21 -1.14 -3.48 3.60
N ARG A 22 -0.58 -3.83 2.43
CA ARG A 22 -0.56 -2.93 1.27
C ARG A 22 -1.98 -2.65 0.76
N ALA A 23 -2.80 -3.70 0.66
CA ALA A 23 -4.22 -3.56 0.30
C ALA A 23 -4.97 -2.60 1.25
N GLN A 24 -4.78 -2.74 2.57
CA GLN A 24 -5.36 -1.82 3.56
C GLN A 24 -4.89 -0.38 3.37
N ALA A 25 -3.59 -0.17 3.16
CA ALA A 25 -3.03 1.15 2.92
C ALA A 25 -3.60 1.81 1.66
N MET A 26 -3.77 1.04 0.57
CA MET A 26 -4.36 1.51 -0.70
C MET A 26 -5.84 1.86 -0.56
N ILE A 27 -6.60 1.06 0.19
CA ILE A 27 -8.01 1.37 0.48
C ILE A 27 -8.10 2.66 1.30
N MET A 28 -7.30 2.78 2.35
CA MET A 28 -7.30 3.95 3.23
C MET A 28 -6.78 5.23 2.56
N SER A 29 -5.93 5.11 1.53
CA SER A 29 -5.50 6.26 0.73
C SER A 29 -6.53 6.69 -0.32
N GLY A 30 -7.69 6.01 -0.40
CA GLY A 30 -8.78 6.35 -1.30
C GLY A 30 -8.50 5.98 -2.76
N LEU A 31 -7.60 5.01 -2.97
CA LEU A 31 -7.16 4.58 -4.29
C LEU A 31 -7.95 3.39 -4.84
N VAL A 32 -8.83 2.78 -4.03
CA VAL A 32 -9.60 1.58 -4.43
C VAL A 32 -11.05 1.95 -4.71
N PHE A 33 -11.54 1.50 -5.87
CA PHE A 33 -12.89 1.70 -6.35
C PHE A 33 -13.56 0.36 -6.61
N VAL A 34 -14.82 0.23 -6.19
CA VAL A 34 -15.66 -0.96 -6.40
C VAL A 34 -16.90 -0.50 -7.16
N ASP A 35 -17.12 -1.06 -8.34
CA ASP A 35 -18.21 -0.69 -9.26
C ASP A 35 -18.29 0.83 -9.50
N GLY A 36 -17.12 1.47 -9.63
CA GLY A 36 -16.96 2.91 -9.86
C GLY A 36 -17.07 3.79 -8.61
N GLN A 37 -17.38 3.24 -7.43
CA GLN A 37 -17.46 3.98 -6.18
C GLN A 37 -16.21 3.80 -5.33
N ARG A 38 -15.66 4.90 -4.80
CA ARG A 38 -14.49 4.85 -3.90
C ARG A 38 -14.86 4.17 -2.59
N VAL A 39 -14.05 3.20 -2.17
CA VAL A 39 -14.18 2.53 -0.86
C VAL A 39 -12.98 2.88 -0.01
N ASP A 40 -13.21 3.34 1.22
CA ASP A 40 -12.16 3.77 2.16
C ASP A 40 -12.04 2.87 3.40
N LYS A 41 -12.92 1.88 3.54
CA LYS A 41 -12.92 0.90 4.63
C LYS A 41 -12.44 -0.47 4.15
N ALA A 42 -11.28 -0.89 4.62
CA ALA A 42 -10.68 -2.19 4.30
C ALA A 42 -11.57 -3.40 4.58
N GLY A 43 -12.36 -3.34 5.66
CA GLY A 43 -13.26 -4.43 6.07
C GLY A 43 -14.60 -4.48 5.36
N THR A 44 -14.83 -3.65 4.34
CA THR A 44 -16.08 -3.65 3.57
C THR A 44 -16.25 -4.98 2.87
N ALA A 45 -17.37 -5.66 3.13
CA ALA A 45 -17.73 -6.90 2.46
C ALA A 45 -18.29 -6.59 1.07
N VAL A 46 -17.59 -7.02 0.03
CA VAL A 46 -17.92 -6.76 -1.38
C VAL A 46 -18.19 -8.07 -2.11
N PRO A 47 -19.07 -8.09 -3.13
CA PRO A 47 -19.28 -9.29 -3.95
C PRO A 47 -17.97 -9.78 -4.58
N ASN A 48 -17.76 -11.10 -4.58
CA ASN A 48 -16.54 -11.70 -5.12
C ASN A 48 -16.40 -11.58 -6.64
N ASP A 49 -17.42 -11.07 -7.33
CA ASP A 49 -17.49 -10.75 -8.76
C ASP A 49 -17.53 -9.25 -9.06
N ALA A 50 -17.52 -8.38 -8.03
CA ALA A 50 -17.55 -6.93 -8.20
C ALA A 50 -16.35 -6.43 -9.04
N GLN A 51 -16.55 -5.38 -9.85
CA GLN A 51 -15.47 -4.77 -10.61
C GLN A 51 -14.62 -3.91 -9.66
N ILE A 52 -13.33 -4.24 -9.53
CA ILE A 52 -12.42 -3.53 -8.63
C ILE A 52 -11.34 -2.85 -9.45
N GLU A 53 -11.19 -1.54 -9.25
CA GLU A 53 -10.17 -0.71 -9.87
C GLU A 53 -9.27 -0.13 -8.78
N VAL A 54 -7.96 -0.27 -8.94
CA VAL A 54 -6.95 0.36 -8.07
C VAL A 54 -6.29 1.48 -8.89
N ARG A 55 -6.48 2.72 -8.46
CA ARG A 55 -5.95 3.91 -9.13
C ARG A 55 -4.68 4.39 -8.45
N GLY A 56 -3.78 5.01 -9.21
CA GLY A 56 -2.55 5.63 -8.67
C GLY A 56 -1.36 4.67 -8.58
N ASN A 57 -0.19 5.23 -8.32
CA ASN A 57 1.04 4.46 -8.22
C ASN A 57 1.08 3.72 -6.88
N THR A 58 1.41 2.44 -6.95
CA THR A 58 1.77 1.66 -5.77
C THR A 58 2.89 2.38 -5.01
N LEU A 59 2.76 2.46 -3.68
CA LEU A 59 3.85 2.97 -2.86
C LEU A 59 5.06 2.06 -3.07
N ARG A 60 6.19 2.65 -3.50
CA ARG A 60 7.45 1.94 -3.71
C ARG A 60 7.93 1.26 -2.43
N TYR A 61 7.74 1.96 -1.31
CA TYR A 61 8.14 1.53 0.03
C TYR A 61 6.95 1.06 0.84
N VAL A 62 7.19 0.23 1.86
CA VAL A 62 6.17 -0.25 2.82
C VAL A 62 5.41 0.85 3.55
N SER A 63 5.91 2.09 3.56
CA SER A 63 5.16 3.26 4.00
C SER A 63 5.56 4.53 3.25
N ARG A 64 4.72 5.57 3.37
CA ARG A 64 5.05 6.93 2.86
C ARG A 64 6.30 7.54 3.51
N GLY A 65 6.82 6.94 4.58
CA GLY A 65 8.09 7.32 5.19
C GLY A 65 9.23 7.25 4.18
N GLY A 66 9.36 6.17 3.41
CA GLY A 66 10.51 5.96 2.50
C GLY A 66 10.69 7.08 1.48
N LEU A 67 9.60 7.69 1.01
CA LEU A 67 9.64 8.85 0.11
C LEU A 67 10.40 10.05 0.70
N LYS A 68 10.44 10.17 2.03
CA LYS A 68 11.18 11.24 2.72
C LYS A 68 12.68 10.99 2.65
N LEU A 69 13.12 9.75 2.94
CA LEU A 69 14.52 9.38 2.86
C LEU A 69 15.02 9.41 1.42
N GLU A 70 14.24 8.89 0.47
CA GLU A 70 14.54 8.95 -0.98
C GLU A 70 14.79 10.40 -1.44
N LYS A 71 13.90 11.32 -1.04
CA LYS A 71 14.07 12.75 -1.34
C LYS A 71 15.31 13.34 -0.69
N ALA A 72 15.60 12.99 0.57
CA ALA A 72 16.81 13.46 1.26
C ALA A 72 18.09 12.95 0.57
N MET A 73 18.14 11.67 0.19
CA MET A 73 19.28 11.09 -0.52
C MET A 73 19.54 11.80 -1.84
N THR A 74 18.48 12.09 -2.60
CA THR A 74 18.60 12.81 -3.87
C THR A 74 19.00 14.26 -3.68
N THR A 75 18.38 14.97 -2.72
CA THR A 75 18.61 16.40 -2.50
C THR A 75 19.99 16.69 -1.94
N PHE A 76 20.48 15.84 -1.02
CA PHE A 76 21.77 16.01 -0.35
C PHE A 76 22.89 15.16 -0.97
N GLY A 77 22.60 14.39 -2.02
CA GLY A 77 23.58 13.52 -2.69
C GLY A 77 24.12 12.39 -1.80
N LEU A 78 23.31 11.88 -0.87
CA LEU A 78 23.72 10.80 0.03
C LEU A 78 23.75 9.46 -0.71
N LYS A 79 24.82 8.70 -0.50
CA LYS A 79 24.96 7.31 -0.94
C LYS A 79 25.15 6.44 0.30
N LEU A 80 24.31 5.43 0.46
CA LEU A 80 24.31 4.54 1.62
C LEU A 80 24.84 3.13 1.31
N ASP A 81 25.25 2.89 0.06
CA ASP A 81 25.81 1.60 -0.37
C ASP A 81 27.06 1.24 0.44
N GLY A 82 27.04 0.06 1.07
CA GLY A 82 28.14 -0.42 1.91
C GLY A 82 28.23 0.26 3.28
N CYS A 83 27.31 1.16 3.64
CA CYS A 83 27.25 1.73 4.97
C CYS A 83 26.53 0.80 5.96
N ILE A 84 26.98 0.83 7.21
CA ILE A 84 26.20 0.28 8.33
C ILE A 84 25.24 1.39 8.78
N CYS A 85 23.94 1.17 8.60
CA CYS A 85 22.89 2.14 8.92
C CYS A 85 22.07 1.69 10.13
N ALA A 86 21.57 2.66 10.90
CA ALA A 86 20.58 2.42 11.95
C ALA A 86 19.37 3.35 11.74
N ASP A 87 18.17 2.76 11.70
CA ASP A 87 16.90 3.49 11.57
C ASP A 87 16.28 3.74 12.95
N ILE A 88 16.45 4.96 13.46
CA ILE A 88 15.95 5.36 14.76
C ILE A 88 14.49 5.79 14.64
N GLY A 89 13.59 4.92 15.09
CA GLY A 89 12.14 5.13 14.98
C GLY A 89 11.51 4.47 13.75
N ALA A 90 12.07 3.35 13.29
CA ALA A 90 11.69 2.65 12.06
C ALA A 90 10.18 2.41 11.86
N SER A 91 9.40 2.25 12.95
CA SER A 91 7.94 2.05 12.89
C SER A 91 7.58 0.90 11.93
N THR A 92 6.84 1.17 10.84
CA THR A 92 6.49 0.17 9.82
C THR A 92 7.61 -0.13 8.83
N GLY A 93 8.80 0.46 8.98
CA GLY A 93 10.01 0.14 8.22
C GLY A 93 10.24 0.97 6.95
N GLY A 94 9.50 2.07 6.74
CA GLY A 94 9.57 2.79 5.46
C GLY A 94 10.95 3.37 5.09
N PHE A 95 11.80 3.71 6.07
CA PHE A 95 13.18 4.16 5.84
C PHE A 95 14.17 2.98 5.74
N THR A 96 13.77 1.79 6.19
CA THR A 96 14.60 0.58 6.24
C THR A 96 14.43 -0.30 4.99
N ASP A 97 13.23 -0.30 4.39
CA ASP A 97 12.84 -1.08 3.19
C ASP A 97 13.66 -0.71 1.95
#